data_AF-A0A0N9WPB3-F1
#
_entry.id   AF-A0A0N9WPB3-F1
#
_cell.length_a   1.000
_cell.length_b   1.000
_cell.length_c   1.000
_cell.angle_alpha   90.00
_cell.angle_beta   90.00
_cell.angle_gamma   90.00
#
_symmetry.space_group_name_H-M   'P 1'
#
loop_
_entity.id
_entity.type
_entity.pdbx_description
1 polymer ?
#
loop_
_entity_poly.entity_id
_entity_poly.type
_entity_poly.pdbx_seq_one_letter_code
_entity_poly.pdbx_strand_id
1 'polypeptide(L)'
;MLAESDHMATAGVFQHWQAGDVVVLVRHAERCDQSKNPCLGPADGITQVGSAASTDVGKGFNALGMDHADVFSSPATRTMQTAQYMFGKEASNQEWLAQCGKTMRDDVVAHKTAHRNLVLVTHSGCISDFEKQTGFKHAPTSQYTSSLFVSVTADGQLKVLGIVNSGDWPAVLDKRFASK
;
A
#
# COMPACT_ATOMS: atom_id res chain seq x y z
N MET A 1 2.19 16.93 3.08
CA MET A 1 0.87 16.86 3.77
C MET A 1 -0.26 17.56 2.99
N LEU A 2 -0.44 18.89 2.94
CA LEU A 2 -1.52 19.49 2.10
C LEU A 2 -1.28 19.32 0.58
N ALA A 3 -0.06 19.55 0.11
CA ALA A 3 0.26 19.42 -1.32
C ALA A 3 0.15 17.97 -1.84
N GLU A 4 0.48 16.97 -1.01
CA GLU A 4 0.37 15.55 -1.40
C GLU A 4 -1.08 15.09 -1.43
N SER A 5 -1.91 15.50 -0.46
CA SER A 5 -3.35 15.20 -0.47
C SER A 5 -4.08 15.91 -1.62
N ASP A 6 -3.74 17.17 -1.92
CA ASP A 6 -4.26 17.88 -3.10
C ASP A 6 -3.80 17.22 -4.41
N HIS A 7 -2.56 16.74 -4.49
CA HIS A 7 -2.07 15.99 -5.63
C HIS A 7 -2.83 14.66 -5.80
N MET A 8 -3.13 13.95 -4.71
CA MET A 8 -3.90 12.69 -4.76
C MET A 8 -5.34 12.90 -5.22
N ALA A 9 -6.00 13.96 -4.75
CA ALA A 9 -7.33 14.33 -5.22
C ALA A 9 -7.31 14.72 -6.72
N THR A 10 -6.32 15.51 -7.14
CA THR A 10 -6.13 15.92 -8.54
C THR A 10 -5.78 14.74 -9.44
N ALA A 11 -5.05 13.75 -8.92
CA ALA A 11 -4.70 12.52 -9.63
C ALA A 11 -5.87 11.55 -9.80
N GLY A 12 -7.06 11.87 -9.25
CA GLY A 12 -8.27 11.09 -9.49
C GLY A 12 -8.33 9.77 -8.70
N VAL A 13 -7.64 9.68 -7.56
CA VAL A 13 -7.50 8.43 -6.79
C VAL A 13 -8.85 7.82 -6.42
N PHE A 14 -9.85 8.64 -6.09
CA PHE A 14 -11.17 8.13 -5.72
C PHE A 14 -11.96 7.60 -6.93
N GLN A 15 -11.84 8.24 -8.09
CA GLN A 15 -12.45 7.78 -9.34
C GLN A 15 -11.83 6.44 -9.77
N HIS A 16 -10.51 6.34 -9.73
CA HIS A 16 -9.78 5.11 -10.03
C HIS A 16 -10.15 3.98 -9.05
N TRP A 17 -10.16 4.28 -7.75
CA TRP A 17 -10.57 3.29 -6.74
C TRP A 17 -12.00 2.79 -7.00
N GLN A 18 -12.94 3.67 -7.34
CA GLN A 18 -14.30 3.28 -7.67
C GLN A 18 -14.39 2.45 -8.97
N ALA A 19 -13.53 2.73 -9.96
CA ALA A 19 -13.46 1.96 -11.20
C ALA A 19 -12.83 0.56 -11.02
N GLY A 20 -12.18 0.32 -9.87
CA GLY A 20 -11.53 -0.95 -9.59
C GLY A 20 -10.23 -1.12 -10.37
N ASP A 21 -9.58 -0.04 -10.78
CA ASP A 21 -8.36 -0.05 -11.61
C ASP A 21 -7.09 0.30 -10.82
N VAL A 22 -7.13 0.24 -9.48
CA VAL A 22 -6.01 0.63 -8.61
C VAL A 22 -5.22 -0.58 -8.10
N VAL A 23 -3.89 -0.45 -8.10
CA VAL A 23 -2.97 -1.23 -7.26
C VAL A 23 -2.39 -0.30 -6.20
N VAL A 24 -2.26 -0.78 -4.96
CA VAL A 24 -1.61 -0.05 -3.88
C VAL A 24 -0.50 -0.88 -3.27
N LEU A 25 0.75 -0.39 -3.36
CA LEU A 25 1.88 -1.02 -2.69
C LEU A 25 2.06 -0.40 -1.30
N VAL A 26 1.92 -1.20 -0.26
CA VAL A 26 2.01 -0.77 1.14
C VAL A 26 3.30 -1.32 1.74
N ARG A 27 4.15 -0.45 2.31
CA ARG A 27 5.29 -0.93 3.10
C ARG A 27 4.76 -1.50 4.41
N HIS A 28 5.27 -2.66 4.83
CA HIS A 28 5.00 -3.19 6.17
C HIS A 28 5.26 -2.16 7.28
N ALA A 29 4.69 -2.39 8.46
CA ALA A 29 4.86 -1.52 9.62
C ALA A 29 6.25 -1.64 10.26
N GLU A 30 6.48 -0.82 11.29
CA GLU A 30 7.74 -0.77 12.03
C GLU A 30 8.15 -2.16 12.53
N ARG A 31 9.40 -2.53 12.25
CA ARG A 31 9.95 -3.84 12.58
C ARG A 31 10.44 -3.90 14.01
N CYS A 32 10.28 -5.07 14.62
CA CYS A 32 10.82 -5.39 15.93
C CYS A 32 12.35 -5.35 15.99
N ASP A 33 13.02 -6.03 15.07
CA ASP A 33 14.49 -6.15 15.02
C ASP A 33 15.24 -4.85 14.69
N GLN A 34 14.53 -3.75 14.43
CA GLN A 34 15.09 -2.43 14.16
C GLN A 34 14.53 -1.34 15.07
N SER A 35 13.86 -1.71 16.16
CA SER A 35 13.19 -0.79 17.07
C SER A 35 13.45 -1.17 18.54
N LYS A 36 13.29 -0.18 19.43
CA LYS A 36 13.25 -0.40 20.89
C LYS A 36 11.81 -0.51 21.41
N ASN A 37 10.82 -0.32 20.55
CA ASN A 37 9.41 -0.43 20.94
C ASN A 37 9.04 -1.89 21.24
N PRO A 38 8.05 -2.11 22.13
CA PRO A 38 7.59 -3.46 22.44
C PRO A 38 7.15 -4.23 21.19
N CYS A 39 7.57 -5.49 21.13
CA CYS A 39 7.15 -6.40 20.07
C CYS A 39 5.74 -6.92 20.29
N LEU A 40 5.04 -7.19 19.18
CA LEU A 40 3.76 -7.91 19.21
C LEU A 40 3.97 -9.41 19.45
N GLY A 41 5.12 -9.94 19.02
CA GLY A 41 5.48 -11.34 19.21
C GLY A 41 6.88 -11.63 18.67
N PRO A 42 7.02 -12.34 17.53
CA PRO A 42 8.32 -12.70 16.96
C PRO A 42 9.23 -11.50 16.68
N ALA A 43 10.54 -11.70 16.78
CA ALA A 43 11.55 -10.67 16.54
C ALA A 43 11.59 -10.17 15.08
N ASP A 44 11.18 -11.01 14.12
CA ASP A 44 11.08 -10.67 12.70
C ASP A 44 9.70 -10.07 12.31
N GLY A 45 8.82 -9.88 13.30
CA GLY A 45 7.50 -9.26 13.17
C GLY A 45 7.50 -7.74 13.33
N ILE A 46 6.33 -7.20 13.64
CA ILE A 46 6.10 -5.77 13.86
C ILE A 46 6.00 -5.41 15.35
N THR A 47 6.27 -4.14 15.65
CA THR A 47 6.08 -3.59 16.99
C THR A 47 4.60 -3.33 17.29
N GLN A 48 4.27 -3.15 18.57
CA GLN A 48 2.90 -2.79 18.99
C GLN A 48 2.46 -1.46 18.37
N VAL A 49 3.35 -0.46 18.33
CA VAL A 49 3.06 0.82 17.65
C VAL A 49 2.91 0.64 16.14
N GLY A 50 3.67 -0.28 15.54
CA GLY A 50 3.49 -0.67 14.14
C GLY A 50 2.10 -1.26 13.87
N SER A 51 1.58 -2.10 14.79
CA SER A 51 0.24 -2.66 14.67
C SER A 51 -0.88 -1.62 14.77
N ALA A 52 -0.70 -0.60 15.62
CA ALA A 52 -1.63 0.53 15.72
C ALA A 52 -1.63 1.35 14.42
N ALA A 53 -0.44 1.67 13.89
CA ALA A 53 -0.31 2.36 12.61
C ALA A 53 -0.93 1.57 11.45
N SER A 54 -0.74 0.25 11.40
CA SER A 54 -1.42 -0.63 10.43
C SER A 54 -2.94 -0.55 10.55
N THR A 55 -3.46 -0.55 11.78
CA THR A 55 -4.91 -0.43 12.03
C THR A 55 -5.45 0.90 11.50
N ASP A 56 -4.73 2.00 11.71
CA ASP A 56 -5.16 3.33 11.24
C ASP A 56 -5.12 3.45 9.72
N VAL A 57 -4.10 2.91 9.06
CA VAL A 57 -4.08 2.78 7.59
C VAL A 57 -5.24 1.91 7.11
N GLY A 58 -5.53 0.80 7.80
CA GLY A 58 -6.68 -0.06 7.53
C GLY A 58 -8.02 0.67 7.55
N LYS A 59 -8.24 1.57 8.53
CA LYS A 59 -9.43 2.45 8.56
C LYS A 59 -9.50 3.33 7.31
N GLY A 60 -8.36 3.84 6.84
CA GLY A 60 -8.24 4.59 5.59
C GLY A 60 -8.76 3.81 4.38
N PHE A 61 -8.26 2.59 4.19
CA PHE A 61 -8.72 1.70 3.12
C PHE A 61 -10.19 1.29 3.25
N ASN A 62 -10.65 0.98 4.46
CA ASN A 62 -12.05 0.66 4.71
C ASN A 62 -12.97 1.84 4.37
N ALA A 63 -12.53 3.08 4.64
CA ALA A 63 -13.25 4.26 4.22
C ALA A 63 -13.34 4.36 2.69
N LEU A 64 -12.30 4.00 1.93
CA LEU A 64 -12.34 3.94 0.45
C LEU A 64 -13.38 2.92 -0.06
N GLY A 65 -13.52 1.80 0.64
CA GLY A 65 -14.46 0.70 0.34
C GLY A 65 -13.72 -0.51 -0.23
N MET A 66 -13.74 -1.64 0.48
CA MET A 66 -12.90 -2.82 0.20
C MET A 66 -13.65 -3.99 -0.48
N ASP A 67 -14.95 -3.84 -0.77
CA ASP A 67 -15.78 -4.92 -1.32
C ASP A 67 -15.26 -5.45 -2.68
N HIS A 68 -14.63 -4.56 -3.45
CA HIS A 68 -14.02 -4.87 -4.75
C HIS A 68 -12.49 -4.76 -4.70
N ALA A 69 -11.88 -5.17 -3.59
CA ALA A 69 -10.43 -5.18 -3.44
C ALA A 69 -9.91 -6.54 -2.96
N ASP A 70 -8.79 -6.96 -3.54
CA ASP A 70 -8.02 -8.12 -3.09
C ASP A 70 -6.80 -7.65 -2.29
N VAL A 71 -6.35 -8.46 -1.33
CA VAL A 71 -5.20 -8.15 -0.47
C VAL A 71 -4.22 -9.30 -0.51
N PHE A 72 -3.00 -9.00 -0.94
CA PHE A 72 -1.86 -9.91 -0.91
C PHE A 72 -0.76 -9.39 0.01
N SER A 73 0.02 -10.29 0.57
CA SER A 73 1.23 -9.98 1.33
C SER A 73 2.39 -10.84 0.88
N SER A 74 3.62 -10.35 1.04
CA SER A 74 4.76 -11.26 1.05
C SER A 74 4.66 -12.21 2.25
N PRO A 75 5.26 -13.41 2.21
CA PRO A 75 5.16 -14.39 3.30
C PRO A 75 5.99 -14.04 4.54
N ALA A 76 6.62 -12.87 4.61
CA ALA A 76 7.36 -12.45 5.79
C ALA A 76 6.43 -12.16 6.98
N THR A 77 6.83 -12.52 8.20
CA THR A 77 6.05 -12.29 9.42
C THR A 77 5.54 -10.85 9.54
N ARG A 78 6.42 -9.87 9.29
CA ARG A 78 6.07 -8.44 9.34
C ARG A 78 5.01 -7.99 8.33
N THR A 79 5.01 -8.53 7.10
CA THR A 79 4.02 -8.17 6.07
C THR A 79 2.69 -8.83 6.35
N MET A 80 2.69 -10.11 6.77
CA MET A 80 1.49 -10.83 7.19
C MET A 80 0.82 -10.14 8.38
N GLN A 81 1.59 -9.79 9.42
CA GLN A 81 1.06 -9.04 10.57
C GLN A 81 0.54 -7.67 10.16
N THR A 82 1.26 -6.91 9.33
CA THR A 82 0.77 -5.61 8.85
C THR A 82 -0.58 -5.76 8.15
N ALA A 83 -0.72 -6.73 7.24
CA ALA A 83 -1.96 -6.99 6.51
C ALA A 83 -3.11 -7.41 7.46
N GLN A 84 -2.83 -8.30 8.41
CA GLN A 84 -3.78 -8.74 9.43
C GLN A 84 -4.33 -7.55 10.23
N TYR A 85 -3.48 -6.61 10.67
CA TYR A 85 -3.92 -5.43 11.43
C TYR A 85 -4.63 -4.39 10.56
N MET A 86 -4.30 -4.29 9.28
CA MET A 86 -5.02 -3.40 8.36
C MET A 86 -6.45 -3.90 8.08
N PHE A 87 -6.64 -5.21 7.91
CA PHE A 87 -7.87 -5.75 7.32
C PHE A 87 -8.63 -6.75 8.18
N GLY A 88 -8.11 -7.11 9.35
CA GLY A 88 -8.75 -8.04 10.29
C GLY A 88 -8.81 -9.49 9.83
N LYS A 89 -8.15 -9.83 8.71
CA LYS A 89 -8.09 -11.16 8.11
C LYS A 89 -6.75 -11.40 7.44
N GLU A 90 -6.38 -12.67 7.32
CA GLU A 90 -5.13 -13.05 6.66
C GLU A 90 -5.21 -12.72 5.16
N ALA A 91 -4.15 -12.09 4.65
CA ALA A 91 -3.98 -11.84 3.22
C ALA A 91 -3.43 -13.09 2.51
N SER A 92 -3.68 -13.21 1.21
CA SER A 92 -3.07 -14.31 0.45
C SER A 92 -1.58 -14.06 0.27
N ASN A 93 -0.76 -15.03 0.67
CA ASN A 93 0.69 -14.92 0.60
C ASN A 93 1.21 -15.13 -0.82
N GLN A 94 2.10 -14.25 -1.27
CA GLN A 94 2.66 -14.25 -2.61
C GLN A 94 4.18 -14.05 -2.55
N GLU A 95 4.94 -15.05 -3.00
CA GLU A 95 6.40 -15.05 -2.90
C GLU A 95 7.06 -13.91 -3.73
N TRP A 96 6.45 -13.53 -4.86
CA TRP A 96 6.97 -12.44 -5.71
C TRP A 96 6.97 -11.08 -4.99
N LEU A 97 6.14 -10.91 -3.94
CA LEU A 97 6.16 -9.72 -3.08
C LEU A 97 7.33 -9.67 -2.10
N ALA A 98 8.08 -10.78 -1.96
CA ALA A 98 9.36 -10.82 -1.23
C ALA A 98 10.55 -10.76 -2.19
N GLN A 99 10.48 -11.44 -3.33
CA GLN A 99 11.57 -11.54 -4.30
C GLN A 99 11.74 -10.27 -5.14
N CYS A 100 10.62 -9.71 -5.60
CA CYS A 100 10.54 -8.51 -6.43
C CYS A 100 11.66 -8.39 -7.47
N GLY A 101 12.41 -7.28 -7.50
CA GLY A 101 13.48 -7.06 -8.46
C GLY A 101 12.99 -6.54 -9.81
N LYS A 102 13.67 -6.95 -10.89
CA LYS A 102 13.55 -6.33 -12.23
C LYS A 102 12.17 -6.46 -12.88
N THR A 103 11.34 -7.39 -12.42
CA THR A 103 10.00 -7.67 -12.96
C THR A 103 8.89 -7.07 -12.13
N MET A 104 9.18 -6.37 -11.02
CA MET A 104 8.18 -5.91 -10.06
C MET A 104 7.01 -5.13 -10.70
N ARG A 105 7.27 -4.28 -11.69
CA ARG A 105 6.23 -3.56 -12.46
C ARG A 105 5.34 -4.54 -13.22
N ASP A 106 5.93 -5.47 -13.94
CA ASP A 106 5.20 -6.41 -14.81
C ASP A 106 4.44 -7.44 -13.97
N ASP A 107 5.01 -7.86 -12.83
CA ASP A 107 4.35 -8.74 -11.86
C ASP A 107 3.10 -8.06 -11.26
N VAL A 108 3.18 -6.76 -10.96
CA VAL A 108 2.02 -5.97 -10.51
C VAL A 108 0.90 -6.00 -11.55
N VAL A 109 1.21 -5.79 -12.82
CA VAL A 109 0.22 -5.81 -13.90
C VAL A 109 -0.35 -7.21 -14.09
N ALA A 110 0.49 -8.24 -14.07
CA ALA A 110 0.09 -9.63 -14.28
C ALA A 110 -0.87 -10.17 -13.20
N HIS A 111 -0.77 -9.66 -11.97
CA HIS A 111 -1.63 -10.08 -10.85
C HIS A 111 -2.86 -9.19 -10.65
N LYS A 112 -3.00 -8.11 -11.43
CA LYS A 112 -4.14 -7.20 -11.33
C LYS A 112 -5.36 -7.78 -12.04
N THR A 113 -6.41 -8.06 -11.28
CA THR A 113 -7.71 -8.46 -11.84
C THR A 113 -8.48 -7.24 -12.33
N ALA A 114 -9.07 -7.30 -13.53
CA ALA A 114 -9.89 -6.22 -14.07
C ALA A 114 -11.05 -5.87 -13.11
N HIS A 115 -11.34 -4.59 -12.95
CA HIS A 115 -12.43 -4.06 -12.10
C HIS A 115 -12.34 -4.42 -10.60
N ARG A 116 -11.19 -4.92 -10.13
CA ARG A 116 -10.91 -5.14 -8.71
C ARG A 116 -9.62 -4.46 -8.30
N ASN A 117 -9.67 -3.63 -7.27
CA ASN A 117 -8.46 -3.05 -6.70
C ASN A 117 -7.58 -4.13 -6.08
N LEU A 118 -6.27 -3.87 -5.97
CA LEU A 118 -5.31 -4.80 -5.39
C LEU A 118 -4.42 -4.09 -4.39
N VAL A 119 -4.40 -4.55 -3.14
CA VAL A 119 -3.49 -4.05 -2.10
C VAL A 119 -2.38 -5.06 -1.88
N LEU A 120 -1.13 -4.60 -1.97
CA LEU A 120 0.08 -5.41 -1.90
C LEU A 120 0.92 -4.98 -0.70
N VAL A 121 0.93 -5.77 0.38
CA VAL A 121 1.74 -5.50 1.57
C VAL A 121 3.14 -6.10 1.39
N THR A 122 4.13 -5.25 1.21
CA THR A 122 5.49 -5.61 0.78
C THR A 122 6.57 -4.78 1.51
N HIS A 123 7.78 -4.71 0.94
CA HIS A 123 8.98 -4.12 1.50
C HIS A 123 9.36 -2.83 0.77
N SER A 124 10.13 -1.97 1.44
CA SER A 124 10.63 -0.73 0.83
C SER A 124 11.52 -0.99 -0.39
N GLY A 125 12.28 -2.08 -0.41
CA GLY A 125 13.10 -2.47 -1.57
C GLY A 125 12.25 -2.75 -2.82
N CYS A 126 11.18 -3.53 -2.67
CA CYS A 126 10.27 -3.84 -3.77
C CYS A 126 9.52 -2.60 -4.27
N ILE A 127 9.10 -1.71 -3.37
CA ILE A 127 8.52 -0.41 -3.74
C ILE A 127 9.53 0.43 -4.52
N SER A 128 10.79 0.48 -4.06
CA SER A 128 11.85 1.23 -4.74
C SER A 128 12.14 0.70 -6.15
N ASP A 129 12.13 -0.63 -6.33
CA ASP A 129 12.35 -1.24 -7.64
C ASP A 129 11.19 -0.95 -8.59
N PHE A 130 9.95 -1.00 -8.10
CA PHE A 130 8.76 -0.60 -8.84
C PHE A 130 8.82 0.88 -9.25
N GLU A 131 9.15 1.79 -8.34
CA GLU A 131 9.25 3.24 -8.60
C GLU A 131 10.32 3.53 -9.67
N LYS A 132 11.48 2.87 -9.60
CA LYS A 132 12.52 2.96 -10.65
C LYS A 132 12.02 2.51 -12.02
N GLN A 133 11.30 1.39 -12.08
CA GLN A 133 10.77 0.82 -13.34
C GLN A 133 9.66 1.67 -13.95
N THR A 134 9.00 2.51 -13.15
CA THR A 134 7.97 3.45 -13.60
C THR A 134 8.51 4.86 -13.86
N GLY A 135 9.78 5.12 -13.54
CA GLY A 135 10.38 6.45 -13.62
C GLY A 135 9.84 7.45 -12.59
N PHE A 136 9.12 6.96 -11.56
CA PHE A 136 8.56 7.80 -10.52
C PHE A 136 9.66 8.34 -9.62
N LYS A 137 9.68 9.66 -9.38
CA LYS A 137 10.66 10.28 -8.49
C LYS A 137 10.30 9.99 -7.04
N HIS A 138 11.19 9.30 -6.34
CA HIS A 138 10.95 8.82 -4.98
C HIS A 138 12.11 9.14 -4.03
N ALA A 139 11.81 9.04 -2.73
CA ALA A 139 12.85 8.97 -1.71
C ALA A 139 13.58 7.61 -1.77
N PRO A 140 14.82 7.50 -1.27
CA PRO A 140 15.56 6.24 -1.29
C PRO A 140 14.86 5.07 -0.58
N THR A 141 13.97 5.36 0.37
CA THR A 141 13.23 4.35 1.14
C THR A 141 11.84 4.90 1.48
N SER A 142 10.80 4.14 1.13
CA SER A 142 9.41 4.47 1.50
C SER A 142 9.23 4.44 3.01
N GLN A 143 8.32 5.24 3.58
CA GLN A 143 8.09 5.27 5.03
C GLN A 143 7.35 4.01 5.50
N TYR A 144 7.50 3.62 6.77
CA TYR A 144 6.69 2.53 7.34
C TYR A 144 5.20 2.83 7.14
N THR A 145 4.41 1.83 6.76
CA THR A 145 2.97 1.96 6.49
C THR A 145 2.56 2.97 5.40
N SER A 146 3.50 3.49 4.59
CA SER A 146 3.15 4.32 3.43
C SER A 146 2.49 3.49 2.33
N SER A 147 1.55 4.09 1.61
CA SER A 147 0.77 3.48 0.53
C SER A 147 1.03 4.19 -0.81
N LEU A 148 1.67 3.50 -1.76
CA LEU A 148 1.90 3.99 -3.12
C LEU A 148 0.73 3.58 -4.01
N PHE A 149 -0.06 4.55 -4.48
CA PHE A 149 -1.23 4.33 -5.33
C PHE A 149 -0.86 4.38 -6.80
N VAL A 150 -1.41 3.43 -7.56
CA VAL A 150 -1.12 3.22 -8.96
C VAL A 150 -2.40 2.88 -9.70
N SER A 151 -2.71 3.55 -10.80
CA SER A 151 -3.76 3.09 -11.72
C SER A 151 -3.15 2.11 -12.74
N VAL A 152 -3.85 1.01 -13.00
CA VAL A 152 -3.54 0.02 -14.03
C VAL A 152 -4.76 -0.16 -14.92
N THR A 153 -4.68 0.33 -16.14
CA THR A 153 -5.77 0.23 -17.13
C THR A 153 -5.88 -1.19 -17.71
N ALA A 154 -6.97 -1.48 -18.40
CA ALA A 154 -7.23 -2.81 -18.97
C ALA A 154 -6.21 -3.24 -20.04
N ASP A 155 -5.56 -2.29 -20.72
CA ASP A 155 -4.45 -2.53 -21.66
C ASP A 155 -3.09 -2.63 -20.96
N GLY A 156 -3.06 -2.65 -19.62
CA GLY A 156 -1.86 -2.80 -18.80
C GLY A 156 -1.03 -1.53 -18.66
N GLN A 157 -1.53 -0.36 -19.10
CA GLN A 157 -0.84 0.89 -18.85
C GLN A 157 -0.91 1.27 -17.38
N LEU A 158 0.21 1.77 -16.88
CA LEU A 158 0.41 2.03 -15.48
C LEU A 158 0.77 3.49 -15.27
N LYS A 159 0.09 4.14 -14.32
CA LYS A 159 0.41 5.50 -13.87
C LYS A 159 0.43 5.55 -12.34
N VAL A 160 1.53 6.04 -11.78
CA VAL A 160 1.61 6.32 -10.35
C VAL A 160 0.76 7.55 -10.04
N LEU A 161 -0.16 7.43 -9.09
CA LEU A 161 -1.07 8.49 -8.66
C LEU A 161 -0.47 9.31 -7.51
N GLY A 162 0.32 8.66 -6.66
CA GLY A 162 1.06 9.29 -5.57
C GLY A 162 1.17 8.40 -4.34
N ILE A 163 1.66 8.99 -3.24
CA ILE A 163 1.90 8.30 -1.97
C ILE A 163 1.00 8.91 -0.88
N VAL A 164 0.42 8.06 -0.05
CA VAL A 164 -0.22 8.45 1.21
C VAL A 164 0.59 7.88 2.36
N ASN A 165 1.17 8.74 3.20
CA ASN A 165 1.80 8.28 4.44
C ASN A 165 0.72 8.02 5.50
N SER A 166 1.05 7.25 6.53
CA SER A 166 0.08 6.84 7.56
C SER A 166 -0.65 8.02 8.22
N GLY A 167 0.06 9.13 8.49
CA GLY A 167 -0.53 10.33 9.09
C GLY A 167 -1.39 11.17 8.13
N ASP A 168 -1.30 10.95 6.82
CA ASP A 168 -1.96 11.78 5.80
C ASP A 168 -3.37 11.29 5.43
N TRP A 169 -3.76 10.09 5.87
CA TRP A 169 -5.06 9.49 5.54
C TRP A 169 -6.27 10.37 5.88
N PRO A 170 -6.36 11.02 7.06
CA PRO A 170 -7.47 11.92 7.37
C PRO A 170 -7.61 13.05 6.33
N ALA A 171 -6.50 13.71 5.99
CA ALA A 171 -6.50 14.80 5.02
C ALA A 171 -6.91 14.34 3.62
N VAL A 172 -6.47 13.14 3.20
CA VAL A 172 -6.88 12.55 1.92
C VAL A 172 -8.39 12.26 1.92
N LEU A 173 -8.92 11.67 2.99
CA LEU A 173 -10.34 11.34 3.08
C LEU A 173 -11.23 12.59 3.14
N ASP A 174 -10.82 13.64 3.83
CA ASP A 174 -11.56 14.91 3.89
C ASP A 174 -11.79 15.48 2.49
N LYS A 175 -10.79 15.39 1.61
CA LYS A 175 -10.88 15.84 0.21
C LYS A 175 -11.90 15.04 -0.60
N ARG A 176 -12.06 13.75 -0.30
CA ARG A 176 -13.10 12.92 -0.93
C ARG A 176 -14.50 13.43 -0.62
N PHE A 177 -14.73 13.76 0.65
CA PHE A 177 -16.04 14.22 1.11
C PHE A 177 -16.33 15.66 0.69
N ALA A 178 -15.31 16.50 0.52
CA ALA A 178 -15.43 17.85 -0.02
C ALA A 178 -15.65 17.88 -1.55
N SER A 179 -15.37 16.79 -2.26
CA SER A 179 -15.50 16.68 -3.74
C SER A 179 -16.82 16.03 -4.18
N LYS A 180 -17.73 15.77 -3.23
CA LYS A 180 -19.12 15.33 -3.49
C LYS A 180 -20.04 16.54 -3.51
#